data_AF-A0A928EJB8-F1
#
_entry.id   AF-A0A928EJB8-F1
#
_cell.length_a   1.000
_cell.length_b   1.000
_cell.length_c   1.000
_cell.angle_alpha   90.00
_cell.angle_beta   90.00
_cell.angle_gamma   90.00
#
_symmetry.space_group_name_H-M   'P 1'
#
loop_
_entity.id
_entity.type
_entity.pdbx_description
1 polymer ?
#
loop_
_entity_poly.entity_id
_entity_poly.type
_entity_poly.pdbx_seq_one_letter_code
_entity_poly.pdbx_strand_id
1 'polypeptide(L)'
;MRSNKDWTPTDFEALPADAQPVTQYKPAGDRATYDRLYTHWGTTSARDHYRIAWRRMAANTGERTLIPALLPPGAAHVDPVFSAGTSSGSSTQLILTLGLASSILADFEIRSRSRNDIRGTDFNLLPTLHTESPLASRIVSRVLRLNCVTDAYADLWSECWDEVFLEDSPILERYDERPVGPVWTPDTPLRRAEDRRNAQAEVDVMVAIMLGVPIEDLCTIYRTQFAVLYDNDHAASKSKQPYVYDANGRQVPTPVRQAWDKRKRPESNADMPLDERTHTHPGSGVTYVYELPFRTRDRELDFRRIHKSLS
;
A
#
# COMPACT_ATOMS: atom_id res chain seq x y z
N MET A 1 13.25 18.96 -11.74
CA MET A 1 11.96 18.34 -12.09
C MET A 1 11.07 19.41 -12.72
N ARG A 2 10.38 19.10 -13.82
CA ARG A 2 9.54 20.01 -14.60
C ARG A 2 8.04 19.67 -14.49
N SER A 3 7.65 18.42 -14.27
CA SER A 3 6.24 18.03 -14.18
C SER A 3 5.99 16.74 -13.39
N ASN A 4 4.72 16.42 -13.11
CA ASN A 4 4.30 15.15 -12.54
C ASN A 4 4.59 13.92 -13.45
N LYS A 5 4.95 14.15 -14.72
CA LYS A 5 5.37 13.09 -15.66
C LYS A 5 6.82 12.65 -15.50
N ASP A 6 7.57 13.33 -14.63
CA ASP A 6 8.97 13.00 -14.35
C ASP A 6 9.08 11.83 -13.33
N TRP A 7 7.96 11.34 -12.82
CA TRP A 7 7.87 10.19 -11.94
C TRP A 7 7.35 8.97 -12.70
N THR A 8 8.06 7.86 -12.54
CA THR A 8 7.61 6.54 -12.96
C THR A 8 7.12 5.76 -11.74
N PRO A 9 6.13 4.84 -11.90
CA PRO A 9 5.83 3.88 -10.86
C PRO A 9 7.08 3.13 -10.39
N THR A 10 7.13 2.78 -9.10
CA THR A 10 8.20 1.94 -8.56
C THR A 10 8.02 0.50 -9.03
N ASP A 11 9.08 -0.09 -9.59
CA ASP A 11 9.12 -1.52 -9.87
C ASP A 11 9.47 -2.27 -8.58
N PHE A 12 8.46 -2.74 -7.84
CA PHE A 12 8.72 -3.48 -6.62
C PHE A 12 9.37 -4.85 -6.85
N GLU A 13 9.24 -5.46 -8.03
CA GLU A 13 9.86 -6.75 -8.32
C GLU A 13 11.37 -6.61 -8.56
N ALA A 14 11.80 -5.51 -9.17
CA ALA A 14 13.21 -5.21 -9.40
C ALA A 14 13.86 -4.32 -8.33
N LEU A 15 13.09 -3.82 -7.34
CA LEU A 15 13.60 -2.89 -6.32
C LEU A 15 14.67 -3.56 -5.45
N PRO A 16 15.93 -3.07 -5.45
CA PRO A 16 17.01 -3.61 -4.61
C PRO A 16 16.70 -3.52 -3.12
N ALA A 17 17.34 -4.39 -2.34
CA ALA A 17 17.19 -4.43 -0.89
C ALA A 17 17.60 -3.11 -0.21
N ASP A 18 18.65 -2.46 -0.69
CA ASP A 18 19.25 -1.22 -0.17
C ASP A 18 18.70 0.05 -0.85
N ALA A 19 17.61 -0.08 -1.62
CA ALA A 19 17.10 1.03 -2.42
C ALA A 19 16.67 2.22 -1.56
N GLN A 20 17.16 3.40 -1.90
CA GLN A 20 16.78 4.65 -1.25
C GLN A 20 15.88 5.50 -2.16
N PRO A 21 14.78 6.10 -1.64
CA PRO A 21 13.95 6.99 -2.43
C PRO A 21 14.73 8.20 -2.95
N VAL A 22 14.47 8.58 -4.20
CA VAL A 22 15.04 9.81 -4.78
C VAL A 22 14.34 11.03 -4.15
N THR A 23 15.13 11.96 -3.61
CA THR A 23 14.63 13.23 -3.07
C THR A 23 15.02 14.42 -3.94
N GLN A 24 14.11 15.39 -4.09
CA GLN A 24 14.38 16.68 -4.71
C GLN A 24 15.03 17.67 -3.75
N TYR A 25 14.85 17.45 -2.44
CA TYR A 25 15.30 18.37 -1.40
C TYR A 25 16.43 17.73 -0.62
N LYS A 26 17.51 18.49 -0.44
CA LYS A 26 18.63 18.16 0.44
C LYS A 26 18.83 19.30 1.43
N PRO A 27 19.04 19.02 2.72
CA PRO A 27 19.36 20.07 3.68
C PRO A 27 20.65 20.80 3.27
N ALA A 28 20.65 22.12 3.39
CA ALA A 28 21.79 22.98 3.12
C ALA A 28 22.22 23.70 4.40
N GLY A 29 23.51 24.08 4.47
CA GLY A 29 24.09 24.74 5.64
C GLY A 29 24.66 23.77 6.68
N ASP A 30 24.79 24.26 7.92
CA ASP A 30 25.36 23.48 9.02
C ASP A 30 24.46 22.33 9.45
N ARG A 31 25.00 21.10 9.41
CA ARG A 31 24.27 19.87 9.71
C ARG A 31 23.84 19.80 11.17
N ALA A 32 24.70 20.22 12.10
CA ALA A 32 24.39 20.19 13.53
C ALA A 32 23.23 21.12 13.87
N THR A 33 23.20 22.32 13.28
CA THR A 33 22.09 23.26 13.42
C THR A 33 20.82 22.71 12.79
N TYR A 34 20.88 22.13 11.59
CA TYR A 34 19.73 21.50 10.94
C TYR A 34 19.14 20.38 11.81
N ASP A 35 19.99 19.49 12.32
CA ASP A 35 19.57 18.34 13.12
C ASP A 35 18.93 18.79 14.44
N ARG A 36 19.53 19.78 15.12
CA ARG A 36 19.00 20.38 16.36
C ARG A 36 17.66 21.10 16.17
N LEU A 37 17.47 21.77 15.04
CA LEU A 37 16.25 22.54 14.75
C LEU A 37 15.11 21.70 14.20
N TYR A 38 15.38 20.47 13.73
CA TYR A 38 14.32 19.56 13.32
C TYR A 38 13.43 19.17 14.51
N THR A 39 12.23 18.66 14.24
CA THR A 39 11.27 18.24 15.28
C THR A 39 11.87 17.20 16.23
N HIS A 40 11.68 17.42 17.54
CA HIS A 40 12.03 16.48 18.61
C HIS A 40 10.76 16.03 19.35
N TRP A 41 10.75 14.78 19.80
CA TRP A 41 9.72 14.20 20.65
C TRP A 41 10.34 13.94 22.03
N GLY A 42 10.06 14.84 22.97
CA GLY A 42 10.76 14.88 24.25
C GLY A 42 12.25 15.16 24.04
N THR A 43 13.10 14.21 24.39
CA THR A 43 14.57 14.31 24.32
C THR A 43 15.18 13.67 23.06
N THR A 44 14.38 13.02 22.21
CA THR A 44 14.86 12.31 21.00
C THR A 44 14.44 13.05 19.73
N SER A 45 15.22 12.94 18.65
CA SER A 45 14.78 13.49 17.37
C SER A 45 13.59 12.68 16.88
N ALA A 46 12.59 13.35 16.29
CA ALA A 46 11.52 12.62 15.63
C ALA A 46 12.09 11.67 14.57
N ARG A 47 13.22 12.03 13.95
CA ARG A 47 13.95 11.25 12.93
C ARG A 47 14.60 9.97 13.44
N ASP A 48 14.68 9.75 14.74
CA ASP A 48 15.25 8.52 15.29
C ASP A 48 14.24 7.36 15.28
N HIS A 49 12.98 7.64 14.91
CA HIS A 49 11.86 6.69 15.02
C HIS A 49 11.26 6.34 13.66
N TYR A 50 10.59 5.19 13.58
CA TYR A 50 9.63 4.93 12.51
C TYR A 50 8.38 5.81 12.67
N ARG A 51 7.83 6.31 11.55
CA ARG A 51 6.69 7.25 11.58
C ARG A 51 5.70 6.97 10.47
N ILE A 52 4.41 7.10 10.76
CA ILE A 52 3.37 7.16 9.74
C ILE A 52 3.34 8.59 9.20
N ALA A 53 3.60 8.77 7.92
CA ALA A 53 3.48 10.06 7.26
C ALA A 53 2.32 10.08 6.27
N TRP A 54 1.71 11.24 6.07
CA TRP A 54 0.72 11.46 5.04
C TRP A 54 0.89 12.85 4.44
N ARG A 55 0.51 12.99 3.16
CA ARG A 55 0.47 14.29 2.51
C ARG A 55 -0.67 15.13 3.10
N ARG A 56 -0.41 16.42 3.28
CA ARG A 56 -1.43 17.37 3.77
C ARG A 56 -2.53 17.61 2.75
N MET A 57 -2.19 17.72 1.46
CA MET A 57 -3.16 18.01 0.41
C MET A 57 -4.13 16.82 0.23
N ALA A 58 -5.43 17.05 0.42
CA ALA A 58 -6.48 16.06 0.26
C ALA A 58 -7.15 16.18 -1.12
N ALA A 59 -7.15 15.09 -1.90
CA ALA A 59 -7.88 15.02 -3.16
C ALA A 59 -9.18 14.23 -2.96
N ASN A 60 -10.26 14.92 -2.56
CA ASN A 60 -11.51 14.29 -2.12
C ASN A 60 -12.29 13.54 -3.21
N THR A 61 -11.95 13.78 -4.48
CA THR A 61 -12.52 13.09 -5.65
C THR A 61 -11.54 12.12 -6.31
N GLY A 62 -10.32 12.01 -5.77
CA GLY A 62 -9.31 11.09 -6.26
C GLY A 62 -9.58 9.64 -5.88
N GLU A 63 -8.69 8.75 -6.33
CA GLU A 63 -8.72 7.32 -5.98
C GLU A 63 -8.70 7.11 -4.47
N ARG A 64 -7.86 7.86 -3.75
CA ARG A 64 -7.72 7.88 -2.30
C ARG A 64 -7.55 9.31 -1.80
N THR A 65 -8.09 9.61 -0.62
CA THR A 65 -7.94 10.94 0.03
C THR A 65 -6.79 10.90 1.02
N LEU A 66 -6.86 10.01 2.01
CA LEU A 66 -5.79 9.75 2.96
C LEU A 66 -4.82 8.73 2.35
N ILE A 67 -3.56 9.13 2.19
CA ILE A 67 -2.51 8.28 1.62
C ILE A 67 -1.35 8.25 2.62
N PRO A 68 -1.33 7.26 3.54
CA PRO A 68 -0.26 7.12 4.49
C PRO A 68 0.94 6.37 3.87
N ALA A 69 2.11 6.57 4.45
CA ALA A 69 3.32 5.84 4.17
C ALA A 69 4.12 5.66 5.46
N LEU A 70 4.86 4.57 5.57
CA LEU A 70 5.80 4.37 6.66
C LEU A 70 7.14 5.05 6.32
N LEU A 71 7.65 5.89 7.22
CA LEU A 71 8.98 6.48 7.14
C LEU A 71 9.94 5.73 8.06
N PRO A 72 11.12 5.33 7.57
CA PRO A 72 12.18 4.79 8.42
C PRO A 72 12.90 5.92 9.19
N PRO A 73 13.68 5.56 10.22
CA PRO A 73 14.63 6.48 10.86
C PRO A 73 15.53 7.20 9.84
N GLY A 74 15.96 8.41 10.18
CA GLY A 74 16.77 9.30 9.35
C GLY A 74 15.98 10.14 8.35
N ALA A 75 14.80 9.69 7.91
CA ALA A 75 14.00 10.41 6.91
C ALA A 75 13.49 11.77 7.45
N ALA A 76 13.65 12.83 6.67
CA ALA A 76 13.08 14.15 6.98
C ALA A 76 11.96 14.49 5.99
N HIS A 77 11.01 15.31 6.41
CA HIS A 77 9.99 15.87 5.52
C HIS A 77 9.76 17.35 5.83
N VAL A 78 9.11 18.03 4.87
CA VAL A 78 8.71 19.44 4.97
C VAL A 78 7.21 19.55 5.23
N ASP A 79 6.73 20.76 5.52
CA ASP A 79 5.35 21.09 5.92
C ASP A 79 4.20 20.50 5.05
N PRO A 80 4.35 20.31 3.72
CA PRO A 80 3.35 19.58 2.92
C PRO A 80 3.10 18.12 3.33
N VAL A 81 3.90 17.57 4.24
CA VAL A 81 3.76 16.23 4.82
C VAL A 81 3.67 16.37 6.33
N PHE A 82 2.71 15.67 6.93
CA PHE A 82 2.64 15.47 8.37
C PHE A 82 3.07 14.05 8.71
N SER A 83 3.55 13.84 9.92
CA SER A 83 3.79 12.49 10.43
C SER A 83 3.40 12.35 11.89
N ALA A 84 3.06 11.12 12.26
CA ALA A 84 2.78 10.67 13.61
C ALA A 84 3.60 9.43 13.90
N GLY A 85 3.98 9.26 15.17
CA GLY A 85 4.71 8.10 15.65
C GLY A 85 4.73 8.13 17.16
N THR A 86 5.54 7.28 17.76
CA THR A 86 5.65 7.18 19.21
C THR A 86 7.10 7.06 19.62
N SER A 87 7.50 7.80 20.66
CA SER A 87 8.84 7.71 21.25
C SER A 87 8.95 6.65 22.35
N SER A 88 7.83 6.08 22.79
CA SER A 88 7.77 5.16 23.93
C SER A 88 6.66 4.12 23.82
N GLY A 89 6.07 3.97 22.63
CA GLY A 89 4.96 3.05 22.37
C GLY A 89 5.42 1.84 21.55
N SER A 90 4.55 0.84 21.48
CA SER A 90 4.80 -0.39 20.73
C SER A 90 4.87 -0.14 19.23
N SER A 91 5.91 -0.64 18.57
CA SER A 91 5.99 -0.67 17.10
C SER A 91 4.85 -1.47 16.47
N THR A 92 4.35 -2.51 17.14
CA THR A 92 3.14 -3.23 16.72
C THR A 92 1.92 -2.31 16.66
N GLN A 93 1.74 -1.43 17.66
CA GLN A 93 0.66 -0.44 17.65
C GLN A 93 0.84 0.57 16.50
N LEU A 94 2.08 1.01 16.22
CA LEU A 94 2.37 1.88 15.08
C LEU A 94 1.94 1.23 13.76
N ILE A 95 2.30 -0.04 13.55
CA ILE A 95 1.91 -0.78 12.35
C ILE A 95 0.40 -1.01 12.28
N LEU A 96 -0.25 -1.30 13.40
CA LEU A 96 -1.69 -1.47 13.45
C LEU A 96 -2.43 -0.17 13.10
N THR A 97 -1.94 0.97 13.62
CA THR A 97 -2.42 2.31 13.24
C THR A 97 -2.18 2.61 11.76
N LEU A 98 -1.05 2.18 11.19
CA LEU A 98 -0.80 2.29 9.75
C LEU A 98 -1.80 1.45 8.93
N GLY A 99 -2.12 0.24 9.39
CA GLY A 99 -3.14 -0.62 8.78
C GLY A 99 -4.50 0.04 8.75
N LEU A 100 -4.93 0.60 9.89
CA LEU A 100 -6.14 1.40 9.96
C LEU A 100 -6.10 2.58 9.00
N ALA A 101 -5.07 3.42 9.08
CA ALA A 101 -4.94 4.64 8.27
C ALA A 101 -4.91 4.33 6.76
N SER A 102 -4.45 3.14 6.37
CA SER A 102 -4.43 2.68 4.99
C SER A 102 -5.78 2.13 4.51
N SER A 103 -6.73 1.88 5.41
CA SER A 103 -8.02 1.29 5.09
C SER A 103 -8.97 2.24 4.35
N ILE A 104 -9.91 1.68 3.60
CA ILE A 104 -11.02 2.42 2.98
C ILE A 104 -11.85 3.16 4.03
N LEU A 105 -12.03 2.61 5.24
CA LEU A 105 -12.83 3.23 6.29
C LEU A 105 -12.18 4.48 6.87
N ALA A 106 -10.88 4.45 7.16
CA ALA A 106 -10.16 5.65 7.61
C ALA A 106 -10.10 6.72 6.52
N ASP A 107 -9.90 6.33 5.26
CA ASP A 107 -9.98 7.27 4.13
C ASP A 107 -11.38 7.87 4.00
N PHE A 108 -12.44 7.05 4.13
CA PHE A 108 -13.82 7.53 4.08
C PHE A 108 -14.12 8.53 5.19
N GLU A 109 -13.65 8.26 6.41
CA GLU A 109 -13.82 9.18 7.53
C GLU A 109 -13.20 10.55 7.22
N ILE A 110 -11.95 10.58 6.74
CA ILE A 110 -11.28 11.82 6.34
C ILE A 110 -11.98 12.49 5.15
N ARG A 111 -12.34 11.70 4.12
CA ARG A 111 -13.01 12.16 2.90
C ARG A 111 -14.35 12.80 3.19
N SER A 112 -15.13 12.23 4.12
CA SER A 112 -16.47 12.72 4.48
C SER A 112 -16.45 14.13 5.05
N ARG A 113 -15.35 14.54 5.70
CA ARG A 113 -15.14 15.90 6.21
C ARG A 113 -15.00 16.95 5.11
N SER A 114 -14.76 16.53 3.86
CA SER A 114 -14.71 17.39 2.67
C SER A 114 -13.70 18.55 2.73
N ARG A 115 -12.61 18.38 3.50
CA ARG A 115 -11.51 19.35 3.60
C ARG A 115 -10.42 19.01 2.59
N ASN A 116 -9.69 20.02 2.10
CA ASN A 116 -8.55 19.84 1.19
C ASN A 116 -7.19 19.77 1.91
N ASP A 117 -7.22 19.75 3.25
CA ASP A 117 -6.06 19.88 4.14
C ASP A 117 -6.19 18.88 5.30
N ILE A 118 -5.33 17.86 5.35
CA ILE A 118 -5.29 16.82 6.38
C ILE A 118 -4.15 17.13 7.36
N ARG A 119 -4.49 17.59 8.56
CA ARG A 119 -3.50 17.90 9.62
C ARG A 119 -3.43 16.79 10.67
N GLY A 120 -2.48 16.90 11.59
CA GLY A 120 -2.36 16.01 12.75
C GLY A 120 -3.66 15.89 13.56
N THR A 121 -4.39 17.00 13.73
CA THR A 121 -5.69 16.98 14.41
C THR A 121 -6.74 16.14 13.69
N ASP A 122 -6.68 16.07 12.36
CA ASP A 122 -7.62 15.24 11.59
C ASP A 122 -7.28 13.76 11.74
N PHE A 123 -5.97 13.42 11.74
CA PHE A 123 -5.46 12.07 11.94
C PHE A 123 -5.71 11.55 13.37
N ASN A 124 -5.59 12.41 14.38
CA ASN A 124 -5.84 12.06 15.79
C ASN A 124 -7.29 11.67 16.08
N LEU A 125 -8.22 11.96 15.17
CA LEU A 125 -9.62 11.61 15.30
C LEU A 125 -9.97 10.25 14.68
N LEU A 126 -9.04 9.63 13.96
CA LEU A 126 -9.21 8.26 13.48
C LEU A 126 -9.43 7.32 14.68
N PRO A 127 -10.22 6.24 14.53
CA PRO A 127 -10.42 5.28 15.61
C PRO A 127 -9.10 4.63 16.02
N THR A 128 -9.10 3.93 17.15
CA THR A 128 -7.94 3.13 17.56
C THR A 128 -8.30 1.66 17.46
N LEU A 129 -7.45 0.90 16.77
CA LEU A 129 -7.51 -0.55 16.79
C LEU A 129 -6.70 -1.07 17.97
N HIS A 130 -7.25 -2.07 18.65
CA HIS A 130 -6.69 -2.68 19.86
C HIS A 130 -5.81 -3.89 19.51
N THR A 131 -4.62 -3.95 20.11
CA THR A 131 -3.66 -5.04 19.91
C THR A 131 -4.14 -6.39 20.44
N GLU A 132 -5.10 -6.39 21.36
CA GLU A 132 -5.70 -7.59 21.95
C GLU A 132 -6.67 -8.30 21.00
N SER A 133 -7.01 -7.68 19.87
CA SER A 133 -7.88 -8.31 18.88
C SER A 133 -7.19 -9.51 18.21
N PRO A 134 -7.88 -10.64 18.00
CA PRO A 134 -7.34 -11.77 17.25
C PRO A 134 -6.93 -11.43 15.80
N LEU A 135 -7.44 -10.33 15.24
CA LEU A 135 -7.10 -9.86 13.90
C LEU A 135 -5.90 -8.91 13.87
N ALA A 136 -5.43 -8.42 15.04
CA ALA A 136 -4.36 -7.42 15.09
C ALA A 136 -3.04 -7.96 14.52
N SER A 137 -2.61 -9.16 14.91
CA SER A 137 -1.42 -9.81 14.37
C SER A 137 -1.53 -10.05 12.87
N ARG A 138 -2.73 -10.42 12.40
CA ARG A 138 -3.00 -10.62 10.97
C ARG A 138 -2.85 -9.33 10.17
N ILE A 139 -3.40 -8.23 10.66
CA ILE A 139 -3.24 -6.90 10.05
C ILE A 139 -1.75 -6.52 10.06
N VAL A 140 -1.06 -6.66 11.19
CA VAL A 140 0.36 -6.30 11.33
C VAL A 140 1.20 -7.05 10.31
N SER A 141 1.00 -8.36 10.15
CA SER A 141 1.71 -9.17 9.15
C SER A 141 1.50 -8.65 7.71
N ARG A 142 0.25 -8.37 7.27
CA ARG A 142 0.01 -7.82 5.92
C ARG A 142 0.66 -6.45 5.78
N VAL A 143 0.48 -5.56 6.75
CA VAL A 143 0.97 -4.17 6.68
C VAL A 143 2.49 -4.12 6.65
N LEU A 144 3.18 -4.92 7.46
CA LEU A 144 4.63 -5.08 7.39
C LEU A 144 5.07 -5.56 6.01
N ARG A 145 4.48 -6.64 5.50
CA ARG A 145 4.86 -7.15 4.16
C ARG A 145 4.54 -6.18 3.03
N LEU A 146 3.56 -5.29 3.20
CA LEU A 146 3.25 -4.22 2.24
C LEU A 146 4.26 -3.06 2.28
N ASN A 147 4.86 -2.77 3.44
CA ASN A 147 5.66 -1.56 3.67
C ASN A 147 7.17 -1.80 3.84
N CYS A 148 7.60 -2.93 4.39
CA CYS A 148 9.00 -3.29 4.62
C CYS A 148 9.68 -3.76 3.33
N VAL A 149 9.69 -2.91 2.30
CA VAL A 149 10.15 -3.24 0.94
C VAL A 149 11.67 -3.20 0.74
N THR A 150 12.40 -2.60 1.70
CA THR A 150 13.86 -2.45 1.73
C THR A 150 14.41 -2.77 3.11
N ASP A 151 15.74 -2.90 3.21
CA ASP A 151 16.49 -3.21 4.44
C ASP A 151 16.38 -2.10 5.50
N ALA A 152 16.02 -0.88 5.12
CA ALA A 152 15.71 0.22 6.04
C ALA A 152 14.57 -0.09 7.03
N TYR A 153 13.80 -1.16 6.80
CA TYR A 153 12.72 -1.63 7.67
C TYR A 153 13.02 -2.97 8.35
N ALA A 154 14.26 -3.48 8.26
CA ALA A 154 14.64 -4.78 8.82
C ALA A 154 14.51 -4.82 10.35
N ASP A 155 14.88 -3.73 11.03
CA ASP A 155 14.77 -3.62 12.48
C ASP A 155 13.29 -3.63 12.92
N LEU A 156 12.44 -2.85 12.26
CA LEU A 156 11.00 -2.83 12.54
C LEU A 156 10.34 -4.19 12.28
N TRP A 157 10.73 -4.86 11.20
CA TRP A 157 10.24 -6.20 10.90
C TRP A 157 10.57 -7.17 12.04
N SER A 158 11.82 -7.15 12.50
CA SER A 158 12.31 -8.03 13.56
C SER A 158 11.64 -7.71 14.91
N GLU A 159 11.43 -6.42 15.19
CA GLU A 159 10.76 -5.94 16.41
C GLU A 159 9.28 -6.33 16.46
N CYS A 160 8.59 -6.27 15.31
CA CYS A 160 7.18 -6.65 15.21
C CYS A 160 6.95 -8.13 14.90
N TRP A 161 8.02 -8.93 14.76
CA TRP A 161 7.89 -10.34 14.43
C TRP A 161 7.15 -11.10 15.53
N ASP A 162 6.23 -11.95 15.10
CA ASP A 162 5.50 -12.88 15.96
C ASP A 162 5.41 -14.24 15.27
N GLU A 163 5.64 -15.33 16.00
CA GLU A 163 5.57 -16.69 15.45
C GLU A 163 4.17 -17.03 14.90
N VAL A 164 3.12 -16.37 15.41
CA VAL A 164 1.75 -16.54 14.88
C VAL A 164 1.63 -16.14 13.40
N PHE A 165 2.57 -15.38 12.86
CA PHE A 165 2.60 -15.05 11.42
C PHE A 165 2.79 -16.29 10.54
N LEU A 166 3.39 -17.36 11.07
CA LEU A 166 3.59 -18.62 10.35
C LEU A 166 2.29 -19.42 10.19
N GLU A 167 1.34 -19.24 11.11
CA GLU A 167 0.02 -19.90 11.09
C GLU A 167 -1.00 -19.15 10.24
N ASP A 168 -0.65 -17.92 9.85
CA ASP A 168 -1.55 -16.96 9.26
C ASP A 168 -1.42 -16.92 7.73
N SER A 169 -2.04 -17.93 7.11
CA SER A 169 -2.06 -18.07 5.65
C SER A 169 -2.86 -16.93 4.98
N PRO A 170 -2.46 -16.50 3.77
CA PRO A 170 -3.27 -15.61 2.94
C PRO A 170 -4.68 -16.15 2.72
N ILE A 171 -5.68 -15.27 2.71
CA ILE A 171 -7.08 -15.64 2.48
C ILE A 171 -7.38 -15.60 0.98
N LEU A 172 -6.83 -14.59 0.31
CA LEU A 172 -6.82 -14.47 -1.14
C LEU A 172 -5.50 -15.04 -1.70
N GLU A 173 -5.58 -15.58 -2.91
CA GLU A 173 -4.44 -16.17 -3.64
C GLU A 173 -3.26 -15.19 -3.76
N ARG A 174 -2.04 -15.71 -3.60
CA ARG A 174 -0.78 -14.98 -3.81
C ARG A 174 0.17 -15.77 -4.70
N TYR A 175 0.99 -15.06 -5.46
CA TYR A 175 1.88 -15.62 -6.48
C TYR A 175 3.35 -15.71 -6.08
N ASP A 176 3.73 -15.01 -5.02
CA ASP A 176 5.08 -15.02 -4.46
C ASP A 176 5.04 -15.42 -2.97
N GLU A 177 4.42 -16.56 -2.65
CA GLU A 177 4.42 -17.12 -1.31
C GLU A 177 5.81 -17.65 -0.96
N ARG A 178 6.68 -16.73 -0.55
CA ARG A 178 7.97 -17.04 0.04
C ARG A 178 7.82 -17.13 1.55
N PRO A 179 8.52 -18.07 2.20
CA PRO A 179 8.48 -18.21 3.65
C PRO A 179 8.98 -16.92 4.30
N VAL A 180 8.32 -16.53 5.38
CA VAL A 180 8.74 -15.41 6.23
C VAL A 180 9.39 -15.95 7.49
N GLY A 181 10.26 -15.14 8.10
CA GLY A 181 10.94 -15.48 9.35
C GLY A 181 11.26 -14.21 10.15
N PRO A 182 11.86 -14.34 11.35
CA PRO A 182 12.17 -13.21 12.22
C PRO A 182 13.17 -12.22 11.62
N VAL A 183 14.00 -12.69 10.69
CA VAL A 183 14.98 -11.85 9.98
C VAL A 183 14.39 -11.41 8.66
N TRP A 184 14.42 -10.10 8.41
CA TRP A 184 14.02 -9.54 7.12
C TRP A 184 14.94 -10.02 6.00
N THR A 185 14.35 -10.38 4.86
CA THR A 185 15.06 -10.73 3.63
C THR A 185 14.42 -10.01 2.44
N PRO A 186 15.09 -9.95 1.27
CA PRO A 186 14.48 -9.37 0.06
C PRO A 186 13.15 -10.04 -0.36
N ASP A 187 12.89 -11.23 0.15
CA ASP A 187 11.75 -12.11 -0.13
C ASP A 187 10.57 -11.91 0.85
N THR A 188 10.82 -11.25 1.99
CA THR A 188 9.82 -10.90 3.00
C THR A 188 8.65 -10.06 2.45
N PRO A 189 8.87 -8.94 1.71
CA PRO A 189 7.79 -8.07 1.26
C PRO A 189 6.96 -8.66 0.11
N LEU A 190 5.69 -8.26 0.03
CA LEU A 190 4.84 -8.52 -1.13
C LEU A 190 5.21 -7.55 -2.25
N ARG A 191 5.76 -8.06 -3.35
CA ARG A 191 6.25 -7.24 -4.48
C ARG A 191 5.27 -7.18 -5.65
N ARG A 192 4.56 -8.27 -5.92
CA ARG A 192 3.62 -8.36 -7.06
C ARG A 192 2.38 -7.51 -6.81
N ALA A 193 1.91 -6.83 -7.84
CA ALA A 193 0.81 -5.87 -7.75
C ALA A 193 -0.47 -6.52 -7.20
N GLU A 194 -0.80 -7.74 -7.67
CA GLU A 194 -1.99 -8.45 -7.24
C GLU A 194 -1.90 -8.93 -5.79
N ASP A 195 -0.75 -9.46 -5.37
CA ASP A 195 -0.52 -9.88 -3.98
C ASP A 195 -0.68 -8.70 -3.01
N ARG A 196 -0.14 -7.53 -3.39
CA ARG A 196 -0.27 -6.28 -2.63
C ARG A 196 -1.73 -5.83 -2.55
N ARG A 197 -2.45 -5.86 -3.68
CA ARG A 197 -3.87 -5.52 -3.73
C ARG A 197 -4.70 -6.46 -2.85
N ASN A 198 -4.41 -7.76 -2.88
CA ASN A 198 -5.10 -8.78 -2.09
C ASN A 198 -4.86 -8.58 -0.58
N ALA A 199 -3.61 -8.35 -0.18
CA ALA A 199 -3.28 -8.02 1.20
C ALA A 199 -3.97 -6.73 1.68
N GLN A 200 -4.06 -5.70 0.83
CA GLN A 200 -4.80 -4.49 1.16
C GLN A 200 -6.31 -4.75 1.34
N ALA A 201 -6.91 -5.59 0.49
CA ALA A 201 -8.32 -5.97 0.63
C ALA A 201 -8.58 -6.78 1.91
N GLU A 202 -7.65 -7.67 2.28
CA GLU A 202 -7.69 -8.37 3.56
C GLU A 202 -7.64 -7.39 4.75
N VAL A 203 -6.74 -6.39 4.69
CA VAL A 203 -6.67 -5.32 5.71
C VAL A 203 -7.98 -4.54 5.80
N ASP A 204 -8.56 -4.12 4.67
CA ASP A 204 -9.83 -3.37 4.66
C ASP A 204 -10.96 -4.13 5.37
N VAL A 205 -11.08 -5.45 5.13
CA VAL A 205 -12.12 -6.28 5.77
C VAL A 205 -11.83 -6.53 7.24
N MET A 206 -10.58 -6.82 7.61
CA MET A 206 -10.22 -7.01 9.02
C MET A 206 -10.48 -5.74 9.84
N VAL A 207 -10.16 -4.56 9.28
CA VAL A 207 -10.46 -3.27 9.90
C VAL A 207 -11.98 -3.09 10.04
N ALA A 208 -12.77 -3.42 9.01
CA ALA A 208 -14.23 -3.35 9.09
C ALA A 208 -14.80 -4.24 10.21
N ILE A 209 -14.33 -5.49 10.32
CA ILE A 209 -14.73 -6.41 11.39
C ILE A 209 -14.37 -5.82 12.77
N MET A 210 -13.15 -5.31 12.94
CA MET A 210 -12.70 -4.75 14.21
C MET A 210 -13.47 -3.49 14.62
N LEU A 211 -13.94 -2.69 13.66
CA LEU A 211 -14.75 -1.50 13.90
C LEU A 211 -16.26 -1.80 13.97
N GLY A 212 -16.68 -3.05 13.78
CA GLY A 212 -18.08 -3.45 13.79
C GLY A 212 -18.88 -2.94 12.58
N VAL A 213 -18.21 -2.67 11.45
CA VAL A 213 -18.84 -2.23 10.21
C VAL A 213 -19.30 -3.45 9.40
N PRO A 214 -20.60 -3.59 9.09
CA PRO A 214 -21.10 -4.68 8.25
C PRO A 214 -20.41 -4.74 6.89
N ILE A 215 -20.18 -5.95 6.37
CA ILE A 215 -19.48 -6.14 5.10
C ILE A 215 -20.19 -5.46 3.91
N GLU A 216 -21.52 -5.43 3.91
CA GLU A 216 -22.30 -4.75 2.87
C GLU A 216 -22.21 -3.22 2.97
N ASP A 217 -21.96 -2.67 4.16
CA ASP A 217 -21.70 -1.24 4.33
C ASP A 217 -20.30 -0.89 3.81
N LEU A 218 -19.29 -1.74 4.05
CA LEU A 218 -17.96 -1.58 3.45
C LEU A 218 -18.04 -1.59 1.91
N CYS A 219 -18.74 -2.55 1.33
CA CYS A 219 -19.00 -2.62 -0.12
C CYS A 219 -19.70 -1.35 -0.64
N THR A 220 -20.70 -0.87 0.09
CA THR A 220 -21.44 0.36 -0.27
C THR A 220 -20.56 1.60 -0.20
N ILE A 221 -19.73 1.75 0.83
CA ILE A 221 -18.76 2.84 0.96
C ILE A 221 -17.78 2.81 -0.21
N TYR A 222 -17.17 1.64 -0.47
CA TYR A 222 -16.26 1.45 -1.60
C TYR A 222 -16.89 1.89 -2.93
N ARG A 223 -18.07 1.36 -3.25
CA ARG A 223 -18.75 1.60 -4.53
C ARG A 223 -19.20 3.05 -4.72
N THR A 224 -19.63 3.73 -3.65
CA THR A 224 -20.25 5.06 -3.75
C THR A 224 -19.29 6.21 -3.47
N GLN A 225 -18.34 6.05 -2.55
CA GLN A 225 -17.46 7.13 -2.07
C GLN A 225 -16.10 7.13 -2.77
N PHE A 226 -15.72 6.00 -3.37
CA PHE A 226 -14.44 5.80 -4.06
C PHE A 226 -14.65 5.54 -5.55
N ALA A 227 -15.48 6.35 -6.21
CA ALA A 227 -15.84 6.18 -7.62
C ALA A 227 -14.63 6.02 -8.56
N VAL A 228 -13.51 6.70 -8.30
CA VAL A 228 -12.28 6.54 -9.10
C VAL A 228 -11.61 5.19 -8.87
N LEU A 229 -11.53 4.70 -7.63
CA LEU A 229 -11.00 3.37 -7.34
C LEU A 229 -11.93 2.29 -7.94
N TYR A 230 -13.24 2.45 -7.76
CA TYR A 230 -14.25 1.56 -8.32
C TYR A 230 -14.15 1.48 -9.84
N ASP A 231 -14.00 2.63 -10.51
CA ASP A 231 -13.81 2.70 -11.95
C ASP A 231 -12.46 2.11 -12.39
N ASN A 232 -11.39 2.31 -11.62
CA ASN A 232 -10.11 1.66 -11.91
C ASN A 232 -10.17 0.14 -11.70
N ASP A 233 -10.96 -0.39 -10.77
CA ASP A 233 -11.12 -1.84 -10.57
C ASP A 233 -12.07 -2.48 -11.63
N HIS A 234 -13.11 -1.77 -12.07
CA HIS A 234 -14.19 -2.34 -12.91
C HIS A 234 -14.32 -1.78 -14.34
N ALA A 235 -13.68 -0.66 -14.66
CA ALA A 235 -13.95 0.15 -15.85
C ALA A 235 -15.45 0.53 -16.00
N ALA A 236 -16.01 1.05 -14.92
CA ALA A 236 -17.39 1.53 -14.86
C ALA A 236 -17.66 2.72 -15.79
N SER A 237 -16.65 3.53 -16.11
CA SER A 237 -16.71 4.63 -17.07
C SER A 237 -16.11 4.24 -18.41
N LYS A 238 -16.72 4.72 -19.51
CA LYS A 238 -16.21 4.50 -20.88
C LYS A 238 -14.80 5.07 -21.13
N SER A 239 -14.33 5.93 -20.24
CA SER A 239 -13.07 6.68 -20.39
C SER A 239 -11.86 6.00 -19.78
N LYS A 240 -12.07 4.98 -18.93
CA LYS A 240 -11.02 4.27 -18.23
C LYS A 240 -11.11 2.77 -18.46
N GLN A 241 -9.97 2.12 -18.30
CA GLN A 241 -9.80 0.69 -18.48
C GLN A 241 -9.32 0.12 -17.14
N PRO A 242 -9.75 -1.10 -16.78
CA PRO A 242 -9.58 -1.57 -15.42
C PRO A 242 -8.12 -1.96 -15.16
N TYR A 243 -7.78 -2.12 -13.88
CA TYR A 243 -6.61 -2.85 -13.45
C TYR A 243 -6.76 -4.30 -13.90
N VAL A 244 -5.82 -4.73 -14.74
CA VAL A 244 -5.74 -6.09 -15.28
C VAL A 244 -4.46 -6.70 -14.78
N TYR A 245 -4.53 -7.93 -14.32
CA TYR A 245 -3.40 -8.69 -13.81
C TYR A 245 -3.12 -9.87 -14.74
N ASP A 246 -1.85 -10.20 -14.92
CA ASP A 246 -1.42 -11.38 -15.66
C ASP A 246 -1.53 -12.66 -14.79
N ALA A 247 -1.27 -13.82 -15.38
CA ALA A 247 -1.31 -15.11 -14.70
C ALA A 247 -0.27 -15.24 -13.58
N ASN A 248 0.65 -14.28 -13.45
CA ASN A 248 1.67 -14.22 -12.42
C ASN A 248 1.39 -13.10 -11.40
N GLY A 249 0.22 -12.45 -11.44
CA GLY A 249 -0.15 -11.37 -10.51
C GLY A 249 0.52 -10.01 -10.78
N ARG A 250 1.14 -9.82 -11.94
CA ARG A 250 1.66 -8.51 -12.38
C ARG A 250 0.56 -7.68 -12.99
N GLN A 251 0.53 -6.40 -12.69
CA GLN A 251 -0.39 -5.50 -13.36
C GLN A 251 0.05 -5.28 -14.82
N VAL A 252 -0.85 -5.57 -15.76
CA VAL A 252 -0.62 -5.47 -17.20
C VAL A 252 -0.54 -4.00 -17.61
N PRO A 253 0.56 -3.54 -18.23
CA PRO A 253 0.75 -2.16 -18.62
C PRO A 253 -0.12 -1.81 -19.82
N THR A 254 -0.43 -0.51 -19.98
CA THR A 254 -1.33 -0.02 -21.04
C THR A 254 -1.01 -0.54 -22.44
N PRO A 255 0.25 -0.58 -22.92
CA PRO A 255 0.56 -1.08 -24.26
C PRO A 255 0.20 -2.57 -24.45
N VAL A 256 0.52 -3.42 -23.48
CA VAL A 256 0.21 -4.86 -23.52
C VAL A 256 -1.30 -5.09 -23.47
N ARG A 257 -2.00 -4.34 -22.61
CA ARG A 257 -3.47 -4.41 -22.54
C ARG A 257 -4.13 -3.96 -23.86
N GLN A 258 -3.63 -2.90 -24.49
CA GLN A 258 -4.15 -2.45 -25.81
C GLN A 258 -3.95 -3.52 -26.89
N ALA A 259 -2.82 -4.22 -26.89
CA ALA A 259 -2.59 -5.34 -27.79
C ALA A 259 -3.57 -6.50 -27.51
N TRP A 260 -3.80 -6.82 -26.23
CA TRP A 260 -4.80 -7.81 -25.80
C TRP A 260 -6.22 -7.45 -26.25
N ASP A 261 -6.64 -6.19 -26.09
CA ASP A 261 -7.95 -5.69 -26.56
C ASP A 261 -8.07 -5.78 -28.09
N LYS A 262 -7.02 -5.38 -28.83
CA LYS A 262 -6.97 -5.46 -30.31
C LYS A 262 -7.13 -6.90 -30.82
N ARG A 263 -6.65 -7.88 -30.05
CA ARG A 263 -6.80 -9.31 -30.34
C ARG A 263 -8.10 -9.92 -29.84
N LYS A 264 -9.05 -9.10 -29.40
CA LYS A 264 -10.35 -9.54 -28.85
C LYS A 264 -10.19 -10.40 -27.59
N ARG A 265 -9.20 -10.05 -26.75
CA ARG A 265 -8.97 -10.63 -25.43
C ARG A 265 -8.82 -12.16 -25.43
N PRO A 266 -7.76 -12.70 -26.08
CA PRO A 266 -7.49 -14.12 -26.00
C PRO A 266 -7.27 -14.58 -24.54
N GLU A 267 -7.40 -15.88 -24.31
CA GLU A 267 -7.19 -16.50 -22.99
C GLU A 267 -5.87 -17.29 -22.91
N SER A 268 -5.20 -17.51 -24.04
CA SER A 268 -3.98 -18.30 -24.15
C SER A 268 -2.82 -17.52 -24.76
N ASN A 269 -1.61 -17.80 -24.28
CA ASN A 269 -0.37 -17.26 -24.83
C ASN A 269 -0.14 -17.64 -26.31
N ALA A 270 -0.73 -18.73 -26.78
CA ALA A 270 -0.62 -19.14 -28.18
C ALA A 270 -1.27 -18.13 -29.15
N ASP A 271 -2.27 -17.39 -28.67
CA ASP A 271 -3.09 -16.48 -29.47
C ASP A 271 -2.59 -15.02 -29.43
N MET A 272 -1.55 -14.75 -28.63
CA MET A 272 -0.95 -13.43 -28.46
C MET A 272 0.59 -13.53 -28.54
N PRO A 273 1.25 -12.98 -29.58
CA PRO A 273 2.69 -13.04 -29.79
C PRO A 273 3.51 -12.52 -28.62
N LEU A 274 4.71 -13.07 -28.46
CA LEU A 274 5.61 -12.73 -27.36
C LEU A 274 5.93 -11.23 -27.29
N ASP A 275 6.20 -10.60 -28.44
CA ASP A 275 6.51 -9.16 -28.52
C ASP A 275 5.34 -8.28 -28.06
N GLU A 276 4.11 -8.67 -28.37
CA GLU A 276 2.90 -7.97 -27.91
C GLU A 276 2.63 -8.16 -26.41
N ARG A 277 3.18 -9.23 -25.82
CA ARG A 277 3.11 -9.55 -24.38
C ARG A 277 4.33 -9.05 -23.60
N THR A 278 5.27 -8.38 -24.25
CA THR A 278 6.53 -7.96 -23.63
C THR A 278 6.54 -6.45 -23.42
N HIS A 279 6.93 -6.01 -22.22
CA HIS A 279 7.07 -4.58 -21.93
C HIS A 279 8.25 -4.31 -21.00
N THR A 280 8.98 -3.24 -21.29
CA THR A 280 10.07 -2.77 -20.44
C THR A 280 9.54 -1.75 -19.44
N HIS A 281 9.69 -2.05 -18.16
CA HIS A 281 9.22 -1.18 -17.10
C HIS A 281 10.02 0.14 -17.10
N PRO A 282 9.35 1.31 -17.17
CA PRO A 282 10.03 2.58 -17.45
C PRO A 282 10.93 3.07 -16.31
N GLY A 283 10.70 2.63 -15.08
CA GLY A 283 11.50 3.03 -13.91
C GLY A 283 12.75 2.19 -13.68
N SER A 284 12.68 0.88 -13.95
CA SER A 284 13.75 -0.09 -13.65
C SER A 284 14.54 -0.50 -14.89
N GLY A 285 13.97 -0.33 -16.09
CA GLY A 285 14.54 -0.83 -17.34
C GLY A 285 14.44 -2.35 -17.51
N VAL A 286 13.81 -3.06 -16.57
CA VAL A 286 13.61 -4.52 -16.67
C VAL A 286 12.51 -4.84 -17.67
N THR A 287 12.79 -5.78 -18.57
CA THR A 287 11.82 -6.29 -19.53
C THR A 287 11.07 -7.48 -18.97
N TYR A 288 9.75 -7.38 -18.91
CA TYR A 288 8.86 -8.44 -18.45
C TYR A 288 8.05 -9.01 -19.60
N VAL A 289 7.79 -10.32 -19.52
CA VAL A 289 6.79 -11.01 -20.34
C VAL A 289 5.55 -11.22 -19.47
N TYR A 290 4.40 -10.78 -19.97
CA TYR A 290 3.11 -10.89 -19.29
C TYR A 290 2.38 -12.15 -19.80
N GLU A 291 1.97 -12.99 -18.86
CA GLU A 291 1.42 -14.32 -19.17
C GLU A 291 -0.11 -14.32 -19.07
N LEU A 292 -0.79 -14.93 -20.05
CA LEU A 292 -2.24 -15.13 -20.01
C LEU A 292 -2.61 -16.32 -19.09
N PRO A 293 -3.85 -16.36 -18.55
CA PRO A 293 -4.95 -15.43 -18.77
C PRO A 293 -4.78 -14.09 -18.05
N PHE A 294 -5.16 -13.01 -18.73
CA PHE A 294 -5.31 -11.70 -18.12
C PHE A 294 -6.67 -11.57 -17.44
N ARG A 295 -6.71 -11.05 -16.21
CA ARG A 295 -7.93 -10.97 -15.41
C ARG A 295 -8.06 -9.67 -14.64
N THR A 296 -9.31 -9.24 -14.44
CA THR A 296 -9.64 -8.19 -13.46
C THR A 296 -9.96 -8.84 -12.12
N ARG A 297 -10.02 -8.03 -11.05
CA ARG A 297 -10.47 -8.47 -9.74
C ARG A 297 -11.73 -7.74 -9.32
N ASP A 298 -12.64 -8.48 -8.68
CA ASP A 298 -13.85 -7.94 -8.09
C ASP A 298 -13.62 -7.73 -6.59
N ARG A 299 -13.42 -6.47 -6.21
CA ARG A 299 -13.15 -6.10 -4.81
C ARG A 299 -14.32 -6.41 -3.88
N GLU A 300 -15.57 -6.27 -4.32
CA GLU A 300 -16.73 -6.56 -3.47
C GLU A 300 -16.89 -8.07 -3.27
N LEU A 301 -16.66 -8.87 -4.30
CA LEU A 301 -16.62 -10.33 -4.18
C LEU A 301 -15.49 -10.78 -3.24
N ASP A 302 -14.30 -10.20 -3.38
CA ASP A 302 -13.17 -10.50 -2.53
C ASP A 302 -13.44 -10.09 -1.07
N PHE A 303 -14.04 -8.93 -0.84
CA PHE A 303 -14.48 -8.50 0.48
C PHE A 303 -15.40 -9.51 1.15
N ARG A 304 -16.44 -9.97 0.44
CA ARG A 304 -17.36 -10.99 0.96
C ARG A 304 -16.68 -12.33 1.21
N ARG A 305 -15.75 -12.74 0.34
CA ARG A 305 -14.96 -13.97 0.51
C ARG A 305 -14.09 -13.90 1.76
N ILE A 306 -13.38 -12.79 1.96
CA ILE A 306 -12.53 -12.58 3.13
C ILE A 306 -13.38 -12.58 4.40
N HIS A 307 -14.48 -11.82 4.41
CA HIS A 307 -15.37 -11.75 5.58
C HIS A 307 -15.88 -13.14 5.97
N LYS A 308 -16.36 -13.93 5.01
CA LYS A 308 -16.82 -15.31 5.25
C LYS A 308 -15.72 -16.21 5.82
N SER A 309 -14.45 -15.96 5.49
CA SER A 309 -13.32 -16.74 6.03
C SER A 309 -12.93 -16.35 7.45
N LEU A 310 -13.35 -15.17 7.91
CA LEU A 310 -13.00 -14.62 9.23
C LEU A 310 -14.16 -14.64 10.23
N SER A 311 -15.39 -14.85 9.75
CA SER A 311 -16.64 -14.99 10.53
C SER A 311 -16.93 -16.45 10.86
#